data_AF-A0A3D5AWT2-F1
#
_entry.id   AF-A0A3D5AWT2-F1
#
_cell.length_a   1.000
_cell.length_b   1.000
_cell.length_c   1.000
_cell.angle_alpha   90.00
_cell.angle_beta   90.00
_cell.angle_gamma   90.00
#
_symmetry.space_group_name_H-M   'P 1'
#
loop_
_entity.id
_entity.type
_entity.pdbx_description
1 polymer ?
#
loop_
_entity_poly.entity_id
_entity_poly.type
_entity_poly.pdbx_seq_one_letter_code
_entity_poly.pdbx_strand_id
1 'polypeptide(L)'
;VPVTSLCPCSKEISKYGAHNQRSHVTVAVQTNTFVWVEDLIDLVEKQASCELYGLLKRPDEKFVTERAYDNPKFVEDMVRDVAAQLNADPRIDAYVVESENFESIHNHSAYAMIRKDKHKEG
;
A
#
# COMPACT_ATOMS: atom_id res chain seq x y z
N VAL A 1 -7.60 -2.83 -2.92
CA VAL A 1 -6.64 -3.93 -2.70
C VAL A 1 -6.33 -4.01 -1.21
N PRO A 2 -6.72 -5.10 -0.51
CA PRO A 2 -6.39 -5.28 0.89
C PRO A 2 -4.94 -5.74 1.07
N VAL A 3 -4.21 -5.12 1.98
CA VAL A 3 -2.79 -5.39 2.25
C VAL A 3 -2.50 -5.40 3.74
N THR A 4 -1.33 -5.90 4.14
CA THR A 4 -0.78 -5.68 5.48
C THR A 4 0.13 -4.45 5.46
N SER A 5 -0.08 -3.54 6.41
CA SER A 5 0.85 -2.44 6.72
C SER A 5 1.46 -2.65 8.10
N LEU A 6 2.74 -2.32 8.24
CA LEU A 6 3.46 -2.37 9.52
C LEU A 6 4.05 -0.99 9.81
N CYS A 7 3.82 -0.50 11.02
CA CYS A 7 4.15 0.88 11.39
C CYS A 7 5.66 1.08 11.63
N PRO A 8 6.34 1.96 10.86
CA PRO A 8 7.76 2.26 11.09
C PRO A 8 8.03 2.83 12.48
N CYS A 9 7.17 3.73 12.96
CA CYS A 9 7.30 4.34 14.29
C CYS A 9 7.30 3.28 15.40
N SER A 10 6.36 2.34 15.35
CA SER A 10 6.25 1.29 16.36
C SER A 10 7.48 0.40 16.41
N LYS A 11 8.04 0.04 15.24
CA LYS A 11 9.27 -0.73 15.13
C LYS A 11 10.46 0.01 15.72
N GLU A 12 10.57 1.32 15.46
CA GLU A 12 11.69 2.15 15.91
C GLU A 12 11.74 2.30 17.43
N ILE A 13 10.59 2.55 18.07
CA ILE A 13 10.53 2.87 19.50
C ILE A 13 10.42 1.63 20.41
N SER A 14 10.07 0.46 19.86
CA SER A 14 9.85 -0.76 20.64
C SER A 14 11.10 -1.63 20.64
N LYS A 15 11.44 -2.21 21.81
CA LYS A 15 12.57 -3.16 21.92
C LYS A 15 12.35 -4.44 21.09
N TYR A 16 11.10 -4.83 20.88
CA TYR A 16 10.71 -6.01 20.12
C TYR A 16 9.31 -5.83 19.55
N GLY A 17 9.07 -6.43 18.39
CA GLY A 17 7.79 -6.34 17.68
C GLY A 17 7.51 -4.95 17.11
N ALA A 18 6.40 -4.86 16.41
CA ALA A 18 5.82 -3.62 15.89
C ALA A 18 4.33 -3.90 15.61
N HIS A 19 3.47 -2.91 15.82
CA HIS A 19 2.07 -3.09 15.46
C HIS A 19 1.90 -3.08 13.93
N ASN A 20 0.98 -3.92 13.47
CA ASN A 20 0.60 -4.04 12.08
C ASN A 20 -0.91 -4.24 11.99
N GLN A 21 -1.45 -3.94 10.82
CA GLN A 21 -2.89 -3.95 10.62
C GLN A 21 -3.23 -4.29 9.17
N ARG A 22 -4.51 -4.60 8.95
CA ARG A 22 -5.08 -4.60 7.62
C ARG A 22 -5.20 -3.15 7.15
N SER A 23 -4.86 -2.92 5.90
CA SER A 23 -5.10 -1.67 5.20
C SER A 23 -5.88 -1.92 3.92
N HIS A 24 -6.64 -0.92 3.50
CA HIS A 24 -7.23 -0.87 2.16
C HIS A 24 -6.57 0.22 1.35
N VAL A 25 -5.97 -0.18 0.22
CA VAL A 25 -5.51 0.76 -0.80
C VAL A 25 -6.52 0.79 -1.94
N THR A 26 -7.07 1.95 -2.21
CA THR A 26 -8.02 2.17 -3.31
C THR A 26 -7.33 2.99 -4.39
N VAL A 27 -7.37 2.49 -5.62
CA VAL A 27 -6.77 3.15 -6.78
C VAL A 27 -7.86 3.36 -7.83
N ALA A 28 -8.17 4.61 -8.13
CA ALA A 28 -9.01 5.00 -9.25
C ALA A 28 -8.12 5.62 -10.32
N VAL A 29 -8.19 5.12 -11.55
CA VAL A 29 -7.37 5.58 -12.67
C VAL A 29 -8.23 5.95 -13.87
N GLN A 30 -7.82 7.00 -14.58
CA GLN A 30 -8.26 7.29 -15.93
C GLN A 30 -7.17 6.82 -16.89
N THR A 31 -7.51 5.87 -17.77
CA THR A 31 -6.57 5.21 -18.67
C THR A 31 -6.78 5.68 -20.11
N ASN A 32 -5.69 5.89 -20.86
CA ASN A 32 -5.76 6.22 -22.30
C ASN A 32 -5.66 4.99 -23.22
N THR A 33 -5.28 3.85 -22.67
CA THR A 33 -5.23 2.56 -23.35
C THR A 33 -5.68 1.46 -22.41
N PHE A 34 -5.73 0.23 -22.90
CA PHE A 34 -6.10 -0.93 -22.10
C PHE A 34 -5.06 -1.20 -21.00
N VAL A 35 -5.55 -1.43 -19.77
CA VAL A 35 -4.76 -1.80 -18.59
C VAL A 35 -5.46 -2.97 -17.90
N TRP A 36 -4.72 -4.05 -17.63
CA TRP A 36 -5.24 -5.16 -16.84
C TRP A 36 -5.46 -4.73 -15.40
N VAL A 37 -6.53 -5.21 -14.77
CA VAL A 37 -6.79 -4.90 -13.35
C VAL A 37 -5.70 -5.52 -12.48
N GLU A 38 -5.20 -6.69 -12.88
CA GLU A 38 -4.09 -7.42 -12.26
C GLU A 38 -2.81 -6.58 -12.23
N ASP A 39 -2.48 -5.82 -13.29
CA ASP A 39 -1.31 -4.93 -13.31
C ASP A 39 -1.39 -3.89 -12.18
N LEU A 40 -2.59 -3.35 -11.92
CA LEU A 40 -2.82 -2.37 -10.87
C LEU A 40 -2.80 -3.00 -9.48
N ILE A 41 -3.32 -4.22 -9.34
CA ILE A 41 -3.26 -5.00 -8.09
C ILE A 41 -1.80 -5.28 -7.73
N ASP A 42 -1.04 -5.84 -8.67
CA ASP A 42 0.38 -6.14 -8.55
C ASP A 42 1.19 -4.91 -8.16
N LEU A 43 0.92 -3.78 -8.80
CA LEU A 43 1.57 -2.50 -8.52
C LEU A 43 1.37 -2.11 -7.06
N VAL A 44 0.14 -2.19 -6.54
CA VAL A 44 -0.20 -1.86 -5.16
C VAL A 44 0.42 -2.85 -4.18
N GLU A 45 0.30 -4.16 -4.43
CA GLU A 45 0.84 -5.21 -3.58
C GLU A 45 2.36 -5.12 -3.43
N LYS A 46 3.08 -4.81 -4.53
CA LYS A 46 4.53 -4.58 -4.52
C LYS A 46 4.95 -3.38 -3.67
N GLN A 47 4.05 -2.40 -3.45
CA GLN A 47 4.32 -1.25 -2.58
C GLN A 47 3.89 -1.47 -1.12
N ALA A 48 3.17 -2.54 -0.80
CA ALA A 48 2.77 -2.79 0.58
C ALA A 48 3.93 -3.26 1.47
N SER A 49 3.74 -3.22 2.80
CA SER A 49 4.68 -3.89 3.71
C SER A 49 4.73 -5.38 3.41
N CYS A 50 3.55 -6.00 3.24
CA CYS A 50 3.39 -7.32 2.63
C CYS A 50 1.98 -7.45 2.04
N GLU A 51 1.86 -8.17 0.93
CA GLU A 51 0.57 -8.59 0.37
C GLU A 51 -0.13 -9.68 1.22
N LEU A 52 -1.41 -9.92 0.92
CA LEU A 52 -2.23 -10.90 1.63
C LEU A 52 -2.32 -12.23 0.88
N TYR A 53 -2.32 -13.31 1.66
CA TYR A 53 -2.51 -14.67 1.16
C TYR A 53 -3.68 -15.32 1.91
N GLY A 54 -4.56 -16.01 1.19
CA GLY A 54 -5.75 -16.62 1.79
C GLY A 54 -5.45 -17.81 2.72
N LEU A 55 -4.35 -18.51 2.47
CA LEU A 55 -3.90 -19.65 3.29
C LEU A 55 -2.38 -19.71 3.31
N LEU A 56 -1.80 -19.74 4.51
CA LEU A 56 -0.37 -19.78 4.75
C LEU A 56 0.00 -21.05 5.52
N LYS A 57 1.13 -21.68 5.17
CA LYS A 57 1.79 -22.69 6.01
C LYS A 57 2.76 -21.98 6.95
N ARG A 58 3.30 -22.71 7.94
CA ARG A 58 4.25 -22.13 8.92
C ARG A 58 5.46 -21.44 8.28
N PRO A 59 6.11 -22.01 7.23
CA PRO A 59 7.22 -21.32 6.56
C PRO A 59 6.76 -20.04 5.86
N ASP A 60 5.56 -20.03 5.30
CA ASP A 60 5.00 -18.86 4.61
C ASP A 60 4.64 -17.76 5.61
N GLU A 61 4.05 -18.13 6.74
CA GLU A 61 3.72 -17.21 7.85
C GLU A 61 4.97 -16.53 8.41
N LYS A 62 6.07 -17.29 8.57
CA LYS A 62 7.39 -16.74 8.93
C LYS A 62 7.83 -15.70 7.90
N PHE A 63 7.77 -16.04 6.62
CA PHE A 63 8.21 -15.16 5.54
C PHE A 63 7.41 -13.85 5.49
N VAL A 64 6.07 -13.90 5.49
CA VAL A 64 5.25 -12.67 5.40
C VAL A 64 5.41 -11.79 6.63
N THR A 65 5.62 -12.39 7.81
CA THR A 65 5.85 -11.66 9.05
C THR A 65 7.18 -10.91 9.01
N GLU A 66 8.27 -11.59 8.63
CA GLU A 66 9.60 -10.99 8.50
C GLU A 66 9.62 -9.93 7.38
N ARG A 67 9.01 -10.21 6.23
CA ARG A 67 8.92 -9.26 5.11
C ARG A 67 8.20 -7.97 5.50
N ALA A 68 7.04 -8.07 6.16
CA ALA A 68 6.33 -6.88 6.63
C ALA A 68 7.15 -6.11 7.67
N TYR A 69 7.86 -6.82 8.56
CA TYR A 69 8.71 -6.20 9.57
C TYR A 69 9.88 -5.44 8.95
N ASP A 70 10.50 -5.98 7.90
CA ASP A 70 11.65 -5.38 7.23
C ASP A 70 11.27 -4.27 6.23
N ASN A 71 10.01 -4.21 5.81
CA ASN A 71 9.47 -3.20 4.91
C ASN A 71 8.32 -2.38 5.56
N PRO A 72 8.54 -1.70 6.70
CA PRO A 72 7.50 -0.94 7.36
C PRO A 72 7.15 0.31 6.55
N LYS A 73 5.87 0.70 6.49
CA LYS A 73 5.41 1.90 5.77
C LYS A 73 4.30 2.61 6.52
N PHE A 74 4.38 3.94 6.57
CA PHE A 74 3.23 4.76 6.98
C PHE A 74 2.16 4.79 5.89
N VAL A 75 0.98 5.29 6.25
CA VAL A 75 -0.12 5.48 5.30
C VAL A 75 0.25 6.46 4.19
N GLU A 76 1.07 7.48 4.50
CA GLU A 76 1.60 8.46 3.55
C GLU A 76 2.63 7.84 2.59
N ASP A 77 3.47 6.93 3.09
CA ASP A 77 4.47 6.25 2.25
C ASP A 77 3.78 5.36 1.23
N MET A 78 2.74 4.64 1.66
CA MET A 78 1.93 3.80 0.77
C MET A 78 1.38 4.59 -0.43
N VAL A 79 0.73 5.74 -0.17
CA VAL A 79 0.15 6.54 -1.27
C VAL A 79 1.22 7.19 -2.14
N ARG A 80 2.37 7.60 -1.57
CA ARG A 80 3.50 8.18 -2.32
C ARG A 80 4.13 7.17 -3.27
N ASP A 81 4.37 5.95 -2.79
CA ASP A 81 5.03 4.92 -3.58
C ASP A 81 4.14 4.43 -4.73
N VAL A 82 2.85 4.23 -4.46
CA VAL A 82 1.87 3.88 -5.51
C VAL A 82 1.73 5.03 -6.51
N ALA A 83 1.62 6.28 -6.03
CA ALA A 83 1.57 7.45 -6.91
C ALA A 83 2.83 7.58 -7.79
N ALA A 84 4.02 7.26 -7.28
CA ALA A 84 5.25 7.27 -8.07
C ALA A 84 5.18 6.29 -9.25
N GLN A 85 4.66 5.08 -9.02
CA GLN A 85 4.48 4.09 -10.09
C GLN A 85 3.43 4.54 -11.13
N LEU A 86 2.29 5.10 -10.68
CA LEU A 86 1.26 5.62 -11.59
C LEU A 86 1.72 6.84 -12.41
N ASN A 87 2.62 7.66 -11.86
CA ASN A 87 3.26 8.74 -12.60
C ASN A 87 4.13 8.19 -13.74
N ALA A 88 4.88 7.11 -13.48
CA ALA A 88 5.76 6.49 -14.45
C ALA A 88 5.03 5.72 -15.54
N ASP A 89 3.78 5.30 -15.31
CA ASP A 89 2.98 4.58 -16.31
C ASP A 89 2.37 5.54 -17.35
N PRO A 90 2.78 5.49 -18.63
CA PRO A 90 2.25 6.37 -19.67
C PRO A 90 0.80 6.04 -20.06
N ARG A 91 0.28 4.88 -19.66
CA ARG A 91 -1.11 4.46 -19.93
C ARG A 91 -2.13 5.17 -19.04
N ILE A 92 -1.66 5.79 -17.95
CA ILE A 92 -2.48 6.47 -16.95
C ILE A 92 -2.40 7.99 -17.17
N ASP A 93 -3.56 8.61 -17.37
CA ASP A 93 -3.73 10.06 -17.56
C ASP A 93 -3.95 10.79 -16.23
N ALA A 94 -4.78 10.22 -15.37
CA ALA A 94 -5.12 10.79 -14.06
C ALA A 94 -5.38 9.67 -13.07
N TYR A 95 -5.20 9.94 -11.78
CA TYR A 95 -5.45 8.97 -10.74
C TYR A 95 -5.83 9.59 -9.40
N VAL A 96 -6.45 8.78 -8.56
CA VAL A 96 -6.62 8.97 -7.11
C VAL A 96 -6.12 7.69 -6.43
N VAL A 97 -5.20 7.84 -5.49
CA VAL A 97 -4.71 6.77 -4.63
C VAL A 97 -5.08 7.11 -3.20
N GLU A 98 -5.78 6.21 -2.53
CA GLU A 98 -6.16 6.32 -1.14
C GLU A 98 -5.58 5.12 -0.38
N SER A 99 -5.08 5.36 0.83
CA SER A 99 -4.72 4.29 1.75
C SER A 99 -5.42 4.56 3.08
N GLU A 100 -6.11 3.55 3.58
CA GLU A 100 -6.76 3.54 4.88
C GLU A 100 -6.20 2.39 5.72
N ASN A 101 -5.61 2.71 6.86
CA ASN A 101 -5.13 1.74 7.83
C ASN A 101 -6.15 1.59 8.94
N PHE A 102 -6.68 0.38 9.14
CA PHE A 102 -7.55 0.06 10.28
C PHE A 102 -6.69 -0.19 11.51
N GLU A 103 -6.26 0.88 12.16
CA GLU A 103 -5.25 0.86 13.22
C GLU A 103 -5.52 -0.20 14.29
N SER A 104 -4.55 -1.08 14.55
CA SER A 104 -4.71 -2.18 15.51
C SER A 104 -4.73 -1.73 16.98
N ILE A 105 -4.29 -0.50 17.24
CA ILE A 105 -4.14 0.09 18.59
C ILE A 105 -5.08 1.28 18.83
N HIS A 106 -5.89 1.66 17.84
CA HIS A 106 -6.82 2.78 17.91
C HIS A 106 -8.17 2.38 17.33
N ASN A 107 -9.26 3.03 17.77
CA ASN A 107 -10.60 2.77 17.24
C ASN A 107 -11.01 3.77 16.14
N HIS A 108 -10.05 4.18 15.32
CA HIS A 108 -10.23 5.03 14.15
C HIS A 108 -9.15 4.69 13.12
N SER A 109 -9.40 5.02 11.85
CA SER A 109 -8.45 4.78 10.77
C SER A 109 -7.44 5.92 10.64
N ALA A 110 -6.20 5.58 10.26
CA ALA A 110 -5.29 6.54 9.65
C ALA A 110 -5.51 6.54 8.13
N TYR A 111 -5.54 7.72 7.51
CA TYR A 111 -5.91 7.87 6.09
C TYR A 111 -5.02 8.90 5.39
N ALA A 112 -4.60 8.56 4.17
CA ALA A 112 -3.93 9.48 3.25
C ALA A 112 -4.46 9.30 1.83
N MET A 113 -4.39 10.38 1.03
CA MET A 113 -4.82 10.38 -0.36
C MET A 113 -3.94 11.29 -1.23
N ILE A 114 -3.62 10.81 -2.43
CA ILE A 114 -3.00 11.60 -3.49
C ILE A 114 -3.91 11.56 -4.72
N ARG A 115 -4.19 12.74 -5.28
CA ARG A 115 -4.87 12.89 -6.57
C ARG A 115 -3.96 13.63 -7.54
N LYS A 116 -3.92 13.16 -8.78
CA LYS A 116 -3.16 13.83 -9.85
C LYS A 116 -3.84 13.69 -11.20
N ASP A 117 -3.78 14.75 -11.99
CA ASP A 117 -4.19 14.81 -13.39
C ASP A 117 -2.97 15.26 -14.20
N LYS A 118 -2.36 14.33 -14.96
CA LYS A 118 -1.07 14.56 -15.63
C LYS A 118 -1.20 15.54 -16.80
N HIS A 119 -2.42 15.83 -17.26
CA HIS A 119 -2.69 16.79 -18.34
C HIS A 119 -2.82 18.24 -17.87
N LYS A 120 -2.95 18.49 -16.56
CA LYS A 120 -3.15 19.84 -15.99
C LYS A 120 -1.89 20.48 -15.42
N GLU A 121 -0.75 19.78 -15.46
CA GLU A 121 0.55 20.29 -15.00
C GLU A 121 1.44 20.81 -16.15
N GLY A 122 0.87 21.01 -17.34
CA GLY A 122 1.52 21.59 -18.53
C GLY A 122 1.20 23.05 -18.78
#